data_AF-A0A1Y3SFZ0-F1
#
_entry.id   AF-A0A1Y3SFZ0-F1
#
_cell.length_a   1.000
_cell.length_b   1.000
_cell.length_c   1.000
_cell.angle_alpha   90.00
_cell.angle_beta   90.00
_cell.angle_gamma   90.00
#
_symmetry.space_group_name_H-M   'P 1'
#
loop_
_entity.id
_entity.type
_entity.pdbx_description
1 polymer ?
#
loop_
_entity_poly.entity_id
_entity_poly.type
_entity_poly.pdbx_seq_one_letter_code
_entity_poly.pdbx_strand_id
1 'polypeptide(L)'
;MNHRQKTAFGAYLVGEIKKAEMSQEEFYTAVGIKKPYFYDLLTATPPPTVLQDKIASVLDEKTGADDIRRKRLYDLAAEGRSEIPADIAKLIKDNPAKLDMIRKTLNELLAAQG
;
A
#
# COMPACT_ATOMS: atom_id res chain seq x y z
N MET A 1 19.94 -12.65 -18.27
CA MET A 1 19.29 -12.38 -16.96
C MET A 1 17.85 -11.98 -17.22
N ASN A 2 16.88 -12.83 -16.87
CA ASN A 2 15.47 -12.47 -17.00
C ASN A 2 15.17 -11.30 -16.07
N HIS A 3 14.88 -10.13 -16.65
CA HIS A 3 14.42 -9.00 -15.87
C HIS A 3 13.02 -9.36 -15.38
N ARG A 4 12.87 -9.65 -14.08
CA ARG A 4 11.54 -9.85 -13.50
C ARG A 4 10.72 -8.58 -13.74
N GLN A 5 9.57 -8.74 -14.37
CA GLN A 5 8.66 -7.63 -14.64
C GLN A 5 8.16 -7.07 -13.30
N LYS A 6 8.03 -5.74 -13.22
CA LYS A 6 7.49 -5.11 -12.02
C LYS A 6 5.99 -5.43 -11.90
N THR A 7 5.54 -5.63 -10.67
CA THR A 7 4.11 -5.69 -10.37
C THR A 7 3.48 -4.31 -10.52
N ALA A 8 2.15 -4.22 -10.53
CA ALA A 8 1.45 -2.93 -10.55
C ALA A 8 1.86 -2.05 -9.35
N PHE A 9 1.97 -2.66 -8.16
CA PHE A 9 2.51 -2.01 -6.97
C PHE A 9 3.94 -1.52 -7.18
N GLY A 10 4.84 -2.39 -7.67
CA GLY A 10 6.25 -2.03 -7.89
C GLY A 10 6.46 -0.92 -8.91
N ALA A 11 5.70 -0.93 -10.02
CA ALA A 11 5.72 0.11 -11.02
C ALA A 11 5.20 1.45 -10.45
N TYR A 12 4.11 1.40 -9.70
CA TYR A 12 3.54 2.56 -9.02
C TYR A 12 4.52 3.18 -8.02
N LEU A 13 5.10 2.35 -7.14
CA LEU A 13 6.05 2.80 -6.12
C LEU A 13 7.27 3.51 -6.73
N VAL A 14 7.83 2.98 -7.83
CA VAL A 14 8.93 3.64 -8.54
C VAL A 14 8.51 4.99 -9.11
N GLY A 15 7.27 5.10 -9.60
CA GLY A 15 6.70 6.37 -10.07
C GLY A 15 6.60 7.40 -8.94
N GLU A 16 6.10 7.01 -7.78
CA GLU A 16 5.96 7.91 -6.62
C GLU A 16 7.31 8.33 -6.04
N ILE A 17 8.30 7.42 -5.97
CA ILE A 17 9.68 7.75 -5.58
C ILE A 17 10.26 8.82 -6.51
N LYS A 18 10.04 8.70 -7.82
CA LYS A 18 10.51 9.67 -8.81
C LYS A 18 9.82 11.03 -8.63
N LYS A 19 8.52 11.06 -8.37
CA LYS A 19 7.76 12.30 -8.09
C LYS A 19 8.22 12.98 -6.81
N ALA A 20 8.64 12.20 -5.82
CA ALA A 20 9.25 12.67 -4.58
C ALA A 20 10.71 13.15 -4.76
N GLU A 21 11.23 13.15 -5.99
CA GLU A 21 12.61 13.51 -6.34
C GLU A 21 13.67 12.71 -5.54
N MET A 22 13.33 11.48 -5.15
CA MET A 22 14.24 10.58 -4.44
C MET A 22 14.90 9.59 -5.39
N SER A 23 16.15 9.24 -5.12
CA SER A 23 16.70 7.99 -5.62
C SER A 23 16.07 6.78 -4.91
N GLN A 24 16.09 5.63 -5.56
CA GLN A 24 15.63 4.38 -4.93
C GLN A 24 16.44 4.04 -3.68
N GLU A 25 17.73 4.39 -3.64
CA GLU A 25 18.61 4.16 -2.50
C GLU A 25 18.29 5.00 -1.29
N GLU A 26 18.09 6.31 -1.50
CA GLU A 26 17.59 7.19 -0.43
C GLU A 26 16.25 6.69 0.08
N PHE A 27 15.37 6.27 -0.82
CA PHE A 27 14.04 5.78 -0.45
C PHE A 27 14.11 4.52 0.44
N TYR A 28 14.76 3.45 -0.02
CA TYR A 28 14.78 2.21 0.77
C TYR A 28 15.55 2.37 2.09
N THR A 29 16.52 3.28 2.13
CA THR A 29 17.26 3.64 3.36
C THR A 29 16.35 4.38 4.33
N ALA A 30 15.57 5.37 3.86
CA ALA A 30 14.61 6.11 4.69
C ALA A 30 13.48 5.20 5.24
N VAL A 31 13.00 4.26 4.44
CA VAL A 31 12.02 3.25 4.88
C VAL A 31 12.63 2.26 5.89
N GLY A 32 13.97 2.13 5.92
CA GLY A 32 14.70 1.24 6.82
C GLY A 32 14.74 -0.21 6.34
N ILE A 33 14.74 -0.44 5.03
CA ILE A 33 14.80 -1.78 4.42
C ILE A 33 16.08 -1.98 3.60
N LYS A 34 16.50 -3.24 3.46
CA LYS A 34 17.71 -3.58 2.71
C LYS A 34 17.45 -3.56 1.20
N LYS A 35 18.46 -3.18 0.43
CA LYS A 35 18.44 -3.13 -1.05
C LYS A 35 17.84 -4.39 -1.72
N PRO A 36 18.22 -5.64 -1.36
CA PRO A 36 17.63 -6.82 -2.00
C PRO A 36 16.11 -6.89 -1.79
N TYR A 37 15.67 -6.63 -0.56
CA TYR A 37 14.25 -6.64 -0.21
C TYR A 37 13.46 -5.55 -0.95
N PHE A 38 14.04 -4.37 -1.15
CA PHE A 38 13.42 -3.33 -1.98
C PHE A 38 13.17 -3.82 -3.41
N TYR A 39 14.15 -4.44 -4.07
CA TYR A 39 13.96 -4.94 -5.43
C TYR A 39 13.01 -6.15 -5.51
N ASP A 40 12.96 -6.96 -4.46
CA ASP A 40 11.95 -8.02 -4.32
C ASP A 40 10.54 -7.41 -4.23
N LEU A 41 10.33 -6.35 -3.44
CA LEU A 41 9.04 -5.63 -3.35
C LEU A 41 8.55 -5.10 -4.70
N LEU A 42 9.46 -4.77 -5.61
CA LEU A 42 9.08 -4.27 -6.94
C LEU A 42 8.56 -5.38 -7.86
N THR A 43 8.89 -6.64 -7.60
CA THR A 43 8.67 -7.76 -8.55
C THR A 43 7.95 -8.96 -7.95
N ALA A 44 7.74 -8.98 -6.65
CA ALA A 44 7.09 -10.05 -5.90
C ALA A 44 5.86 -9.54 -5.14
N THR A 45 5.42 -10.30 -4.14
CA THR A 45 4.29 -9.97 -3.28
C THR A 45 4.49 -8.61 -2.59
N PRO A 46 3.48 -7.72 -2.62
CA PRO A 46 3.53 -6.42 -1.94
C PRO A 46 3.82 -6.50 -0.42
N PRO A 47 4.34 -5.40 0.17
CA PRO A 47 4.79 -5.38 1.56
C PRO A 47 3.65 -5.62 2.56
N PRO A 48 3.93 -6.06 3.79
CA PRO A 48 2.93 -6.14 4.86
C PRO A 48 2.46 -4.74 5.30
N THR A 49 1.28 -4.66 5.92
CA THR A 49 0.64 -3.40 6.37
C THR A 49 1.59 -2.42 7.07
N VAL A 50 2.35 -2.89 8.06
CA VAL A 50 3.28 -2.03 8.83
C VAL A 50 4.31 -1.35 7.91
N LEU A 51 4.74 -2.05 6.86
CA LEU A 51 5.70 -1.50 5.92
C LEU A 51 5.01 -0.61 4.86
N GLN A 52 3.76 -0.89 4.49
CA GLN A 52 2.96 0.02 3.65
C GLN A 52 2.83 1.39 4.31
N ASP A 53 2.57 1.44 5.63
CA ASP A 53 2.48 2.70 6.38
C ASP A 53 3.80 3.48 6.40
N LYS A 54 4.93 2.78 6.57
CA LYS A 54 6.26 3.42 6.52
C LYS A 54 6.57 3.98 5.13
N ILE A 55 6.29 3.21 4.08
CA ILE A 55 6.45 3.65 2.69
C ILE A 55 5.62 4.91 2.43
N ALA A 56 4.35 4.90 2.82
CA ALA A 56 3.47 6.05 2.69
C ALA A 56 4.04 7.27 3.44
N SER A 57 4.50 7.08 4.68
CA SER A 57 5.04 8.15 5.52
C SER A 57 6.30 8.79 4.91
N VAL A 58 7.25 7.99 4.42
CA VAL A 58 8.47 8.51 3.75
C VAL A 58 8.13 9.33 2.50
N LEU A 59 7.13 8.90 1.73
CA LEU A 59 6.66 9.67 0.58
C LEU A 59 5.96 10.96 1.02
N ASP A 60 5.11 10.89 2.07
CA ASP A 60 4.42 12.06 2.64
C ASP A 60 5.40 13.11 3.16
N GLU A 61 6.51 12.71 3.78
CA GLU A 61 7.57 13.61 4.25
C GLU A 61 8.21 14.41 3.11
N LYS A 62 8.18 13.89 1.89
CA LYS A 62 8.77 14.54 0.71
C LYS A 62 7.78 15.30 -0.14
N THR A 63 6.57 14.77 -0.33
CA THR A 63 5.57 15.33 -1.24
C THR A 63 4.44 16.06 -0.52
N GLY A 64 4.41 16.02 0.82
CA GLY A 64 3.21 16.33 1.60
C GLY A 64 2.24 15.16 1.64
N ALA A 65 1.32 15.21 2.61
CA ALA A 65 0.28 14.21 2.78
C ALA A 65 -0.69 14.23 1.59
N ASP A 66 -0.90 13.06 0.97
CA ASP A 66 -1.80 12.88 -0.17
C ASP A 66 -2.63 11.61 0.02
N ASP A 67 -3.91 11.79 0.37
CA ASP A 67 -4.85 10.69 0.60
C ASP A 67 -5.10 9.84 -0.65
N ILE A 68 -5.05 10.43 -1.85
CA ILE A 68 -5.26 9.70 -3.10
C ILE A 68 -4.07 8.78 -3.34
N ARG A 69 -2.84 9.28 -3.16
CA ARG A 69 -1.62 8.48 -3.26
C ARG A 69 -1.61 7.36 -2.22
N ARG A 70 -1.96 7.65 -0.97
CA ARG A 70 -2.01 6.66 0.12
C ARG A 70 -3.00 5.55 -0.17
N LYS A 71 -4.26 5.88 -0.50
CA LYS A 71 -5.29 4.89 -0.86
C LYS A 71 -4.84 4.02 -2.03
N ARG A 72 -4.31 4.64 -3.09
CA ARG A 72 -3.82 3.89 -4.26
C ARG A 72 -2.69 2.93 -3.92
N LEU A 73 -1.80 3.32 -3.00
CA LEU A 73 -0.73 2.46 -2.52
C LEU A 73 -1.27 1.25 -1.77
N TYR A 74 -2.25 1.44 -0.89
CA TYR A 74 -2.91 0.36 -0.15
C TYR A 74 -3.73 -0.56 -1.06
N ASP A 75 -4.46 -0.01 -2.02
CA ASP A 75 -5.26 -0.77 -2.99
C ASP A 75 -4.39 -1.71 -3.81
N LEU A 76 -3.28 -1.19 -4.38
CA LEU A 76 -2.36 -2.00 -5.19
C LEU A 76 -1.65 -3.08 -4.37
N ALA A 77 -1.36 -2.78 -3.10
CA ALA A 77 -0.77 -3.77 -2.21
C ALA A 77 -1.76 -4.88 -1.87
N ALA A 78 -3.02 -4.53 -1.60
CA ALA A 78 -4.10 -5.45 -1.31
C ALA A 78 -4.43 -6.35 -2.50
N GLU A 79 -4.53 -5.77 -3.71
CA GLU A 79 -4.74 -6.51 -4.96
C GLU A 79 -3.66 -7.58 -5.16
N GLY A 80 -2.38 -7.20 -5.02
CA GLY A 80 -1.26 -8.13 -5.17
C GLY A 80 -1.12 -9.18 -4.05
N ARG A 81 -1.82 -9.00 -2.93
CA ARG A 81 -1.86 -9.96 -1.81
C ARG A 81 -3.17 -10.75 -1.73
N SER A 82 -4.16 -10.41 -2.55
CA SER A 82 -5.55 -10.90 -2.41
C SER A 82 -6.13 -10.66 -1.01
N GLU A 83 -5.82 -9.48 -0.44
CA GLU A 83 -6.26 -9.01 0.86
C GLU A 83 -7.16 -7.75 0.69
N ILE A 84 -7.65 -7.18 1.79
CA ILE A 84 -8.28 -5.84 1.78
C ILE A 84 -7.22 -4.74 1.99
N PRO A 85 -7.44 -3.50 1.53
CA PRO A 85 -6.56 -2.36 1.79
C PRO A 85 -6.22 -2.19 3.28
N ALA A 86 -4.96 -1.88 3.57
CA ALA A 86 -4.45 -1.84 4.94
C ALA A 86 -5.11 -0.78 5.82
N ASP A 87 -5.48 0.36 5.24
CA ASP A 87 -6.24 1.42 5.90
C ASP A 87 -7.65 0.93 6.28
N ILE A 88 -8.34 0.20 5.40
CA ILE A 88 -9.65 -0.42 5.70
C ILE A 88 -9.50 -1.48 6.79
N ALA A 89 -8.50 -2.36 6.70
CA ALA A 89 -8.24 -3.38 7.70
C ALA A 89 -8.01 -2.77 9.09
N LYS A 90 -7.27 -1.65 9.15
CA LYS A 90 -7.03 -0.89 10.38
C LYS A 90 -8.32 -0.30 10.94
N LEU A 91 -9.16 0.33 10.11
CA LEU A 91 -10.45 0.87 10.53
C LEU A 91 -11.34 -0.20 11.19
N ILE A 92 -11.38 -1.40 10.61
CA ILE A 92 -12.13 -2.54 11.17
C ILE A 92 -11.52 -2.98 12.51
N LYS A 93 -10.20 -3.16 12.55
CA LYS A 93 -9.46 -3.62 13.74
C LYS A 93 -9.63 -2.67 14.92
N ASP A 94 -9.60 -1.37 14.67
CA ASP A 94 -9.68 -0.33 15.69
C ASP A 94 -11.12 -0.13 16.22
N ASN A 95 -12.14 -0.77 15.62
CA ASN A 95 -13.55 -0.62 15.98
C ASN A 95 -14.26 -1.97 16.24
N PRO A 96 -13.77 -2.83 17.16
CA PRO A 96 -14.31 -4.18 17.37
C PRO A 96 -15.78 -4.19 17.85
N ALA A 97 -16.23 -3.15 18.55
CA ALA A 97 -17.61 -3.04 19.00
C ALA A 97 -18.61 -2.75 17.86
N LYS A 98 -18.13 -2.38 16.66
CA LYS A 98 -18.96 -2.02 15.51
C LYS A 98 -19.02 -3.10 14.43
N LEU A 99 -18.45 -4.29 14.67
CA LEU A 99 -18.34 -5.33 13.65
C LEU A 99 -19.69 -5.75 13.05
N ASP A 100 -20.74 -5.87 13.86
CA ASP A 100 -22.08 -6.23 13.34
C ASP A 100 -22.68 -5.12 12.47
N MET A 101 -22.45 -3.86 12.84
CA MET A 101 -22.86 -2.71 12.04
C MET A 101 -22.10 -2.67 10.71
N ILE A 102 -20.78 -2.89 10.74
CA ILE A 102 -19.95 -2.96 9.53
C ILE A 102 -20.44 -4.07 8.60
N ARG A 103 -20.70 -5.29 9.12
CA ARG A 103 -21.26 -6.40 8.34
C ARG A 103 -22.59 -6.04 7.70
N LYS A 104 -23.51 -5.47 8.50
CA LYS A 104 -24.84 -5.07 8.03
C LYS A 104 -24.75 -4.06 6.88
N THR A 105 -24.02 -2.97 7.08
CA THR A 105 -23.88 -1.91 6.07
C THR A 105 -23.22 -2.42 4.79
N LEU A 106 -22.19 -3.27 4.88
CA LEU A 106 -21.57 -3.87 3.70
C LEU A 106 -22.56 -4.74 2.92
N ASN A 107 -23.33 -5.59 3.60
CA ASN A 107 -24.34 -6.41 2.94
C ASN A 107 -25.43 -5.57 2.26
N GLU A 108 -25.90 -4.49 2.91
CA GLU A 108 -26.88 -3.56 2.34
C GLU A 108 -26.33 -2.86 1.09
N LEU A 109 -25.07 -2.40 1.12
CA LEU A 109 -24.40 -1.77 -0.02
C LEU A 109 -24.24 -2.73 -1.22
N LEU A 110 -23.97 -4.01 -0.97
CA LEU A 110 -23.82 -5.01 -2.03
C LEU A 110 -25.17 -5.46 -2.59
N ALA A 111 -26.20 -5.56 -1.74
CA ALA A 111 -27.56 -5.88 -2.18
C ALA A 111 -28.18 -4.79 -3.04
N ALA A 112 -27.82 -3.51 -2.82
CA ALA A 112 -28.29 -2.39 -3.63
C ALA A 112 -27.64 -2.28 -5.02
N GLN A 113 -26.61 -3.09 -5.29
CA GLN A 113 -25.90 -3.13 -6.58
C GLN A 113 -26.35 -4.30 -7.49
N GLY A 114 -27.22 -5.17 -6.99
CA GLY A 114 -27.87 -6.25 -7.75
C GLY A 114 -29.29 -5.88 -8.15
#